data_AF-A0A8E2DXD4-F1
#
_entry.id   AF-A0A8E2DXD4-F1
#
_cell.length_a   1.000
_cell.length_b   1.000
_cell.length_c   1.000
_cell.angle_alpha   90.00
_cell.angle_beta   90.00
_cell.angle_gamma   90.00
#
_symmetry.space_group_name_H-M   'P 1'
#
loop_
_entity.id
_entity.type
_entity.pdbx_description
1 polymer ?
#
loop_
_entity_poly.entity_id
_entity_poly.type
_entity_poly.pdbx_seq_one_letter_code
_entity_poly.pdbx_strand_id
1 'polypeptide(L)'
;MATPTLPELPAELISQIAQYLFKGPTELYGVYGLRLTCRALREKTRWEFSKAAFSTLNVDFYPESLKRLGTICQHHEFCKAVKRIYFAHDEQQTISLGKIDEEVRTTVSEKVQPVIIRVLTDSFKRLPNVSDIVIIAPFVARFLQY
;
A
#
# COMPACT_ATOMS: atom_id res chain seq x y z
N MET A 1 -20.25 40.49 -1.00
CA MET A 1 -20.16 39.15 -0.40
C MET A 1 -18.78 38.62 -0.71
N ALA A 2 -18.01 38.17 0.29
CA ALA A 2 -16.69 37.59 0.04
C ALA A 2 -16.86 36.21 -0.61
N THR A 3 -16.11 35.94 -1.67
CA THR A 3 -16.06 34.63 -2.31
C THR A 3 -15.40 33.64 -1.34
N PRO A 4 -16.03 32.49 -1.03
CA PRO A 4 -15.45 31.54 -0.09
C PRO A 4 -14.13 31.02 -0.63
N THR A 5 -13.12 30.97 0.23
CA THR A 5 -11.80 30.42 -0.14
C THR A 5 -11.83 28.89 -0.09
N LEU A 6 -10.91 28.24 -0.81
CA LEU A 6 -10.88 26.78 -0.88
C LEU A 6 -10.87 26.09 0.52
N PRO A 7 -10.11 26.55 1.53
CA PRO A 7 -10.15 25.97 2.87
C PRO A 7 -11.48 26.13 3.61
N GLU A 8 -12.35 27.06 3.22
CA GLU A 8 -13.65 27.32 3.85
C GLU A 8 -14.74 26.37 3.33
N LEU A 9 -14.54 25.72 2.19
CA LEU A 9 -15.51 24.78 1.63
C LEU A 9 -15.75 23.58 2.55
N PRO A 10 -16.98 23.02 2.62
CA PRO A 10 -17.28 21.79 3.34
C PRO A 10 -16.31 20.64 2.98
N ALA A 11 -16.04 19.77 3.96
CA ALA A 11 -15.10 18.66 3.78
C ALA A 11 -15.54 17.72 2.66
N GLU A 12 -16.84 17.58 2.45
CA GLU A 12 -17.49 16.77 1.42
C GLU A 12 -17.12 17.28 0.02
N LEU A 13 -17.12 18.59 -0.20
CA LEU A 13 -16.73 19.19 -1.49
C LEU A 13 -15.23 19.06 -1.72
N ILE A 14 -14.41 19.29 -0.70
CA ILE A 14 -12.96 19.10 -0.80
C ILE A 14 -12.61 17.63 -1.08
N SER A 15 -13.35 16.70 -0.49
CA SER A 15 -13.23 15.27 -0.75
C SER A 15 -13.52 14.93 -2.22
N GLN A 16 -14.62 15.47 -2.78
CA GLN A 16 -14.94 15.30 -4.19
C GLN A 16 -13.85 15.89 -5.10
N ILE A 17 -13.36 17.10 -4.80
CA ILE A 17 -12.25 17.71 -5.55
C ILE A 17 -11.00 16.82 -5.49
N ALA A 18 -10.64 16.30 -4.32
CA ALA A 18 -9.52 15.39 -4.16
C ALA A 18 -9.69 14.11 -4.99
N GLN A 19 -10.92 13.58 -5.09
CA GLN A 19 -11.22 12.42 -5.93
C GLN A 19 -10.98 12.67 -7.42
N TYR A 20 -11.34 13.84 -7.93
CA TYR A 20 -11.04 14.24 -9.32
C TYR A 20 -9.54 14.44 -9.58
N LEU A 21 -8.75 14.69 -8.54
CA LEU A 21 -7.30 14.85 -8.65
C LEU A 21 -6.54 13.52 -8.63
N PHE A 22 -7.19 12.40 -8.29
CA PHE A 22 -6.60 11.06 -8.41
C PHE A 22 -6.70 10.58 -9.87
N LYS A 23 -5.58 10.60 -10.58
CA LYS A 23 -5.52 10.12 -11.98
C LYS A 23 -5.12 8.64 -12.09
N GLY A 24 -4.82 8.00 -10.98
CA GLY A 24 -4.43 6.60 -10.91
C GLY A 24 -3.89 6.24 -9.53
N PRO A 25 -3.57 4.96 -9.27
CA PRO A 25 -3.06 4.49 -7.97
C PRO A 25 -1.71 5.12 -7.59
N THR A 26 -0.93 5.58 -8.57
CA THR A 26 0.39 6.21 -8.37
C THR A 26 0.41 7.70 -8.69
N GLU A 27 -0.65 8.24 -9.31
CA GLU A 27 -0.72 9.64 -9.74
C GLU A 27 -1.43 10.51 -8.69
N LEU A 28 -0.70 10.79 -7.61
CA LEU A 28 -1.19 11.55 -6.45
C LEU A 28 -0.74 13.03 -6.44
N TYR A 29 -0.04 13.49 -7.48
CA TYR A 29 0.56 14.83 -7.55
C TYR A 29 -0.44 15.96 -7.29
N GLY A 30 -1.64 15.88 -7.88
CA GLY A 30 -2.68 16.89 -7.66
C GLY A 30 -3.12 16.98 -6.19
N VAL A 31 -3.26 15.82 -5.53
CA VAL A 31 -3.65 15.76 -4.12
C VAL A 31 -2.52 16.15 -3.18
N TYR A 32 -1.25 15.88 -3.54
CA TYR A 32 -0.11 16.41 -2.78
C TYR A 32 -0.12 17.93 -2.78
N GLY A 33 -0.31 18.56 -3.95
CA GLY A 33 -0.43 20.02 -4.04
C GLY A 33 -1.52 20.56 -3.12
N LEU A 34 -2.72 19.98 -3.19
CA LEU A 34 -3.86 20.38 -2.36
C LEU A 34 -3.58 20.26 -0.85
N ARG A 35 -2.89 19.19 -0.44
CA ARG A 35 -2.53 18.91 0.97
C ARG A 35 -1.45 19.84 1.50
N LEU A 36 -0.51 20.23 0.65
CA LEU A 36 0.63 21.07 1.03
C LEU A 36 0.26 22.56 1.12
N THR A 37 -0.87 22.98 0.54
CA THR A 37 -1.33 24.37 0.58
C THR A 37 -1.56 24.88 2.01
N CYS A 38 -2.31 24.15 2.84
CA CYS A 38 -2.55 24.55 4.24
C CYS A 38 -3.01 23.38 5.12
N ARG A 39 -2.97 23.59 6.45
CA ARG A 39 -3.39 22.57 7.44
C ARG A 39 -4.86 22.17 7.29
N ALA A 40 -5.77 23.11 7.03
CA ALA A 40 -7.18 22.81 6.88
C ALA A 40 -7.48 21.87 5.71
N LEU A 41 -6.84 22.08 4.55
CA LEU A 41 -6.98 21.21 3.39
C LEU A 41 -6.31 19.84 3.60
N ARG A 42 -5.16 19.81 4.30
CA ARG A 42 -4.52 18.55 4.71
C ARG A 42 -5.47 17.67 5.53
N GLU A 43 -6.20 18.27 6.48
CA GLU A 43 -7.16 17.55 7.32
C GLU A 43 -8.37 17.08 6.51
N LYS A 44 -8.99 17.95 5.72
CA LYS A 44 -10.18 17.61 4.92
C LYS A 44 -9.93 16.52 3.88
N THR A 45 -8.71 16.44 3.35
CA THR A 45 -8.33 15.44 2.35
C THR A 45 -7.69 14.19 2.96
N ARG A 46 -7.57 14.11 4.29
CA ARG A 46 -6.77 13.09 4.97
C ARG A 46 -7.25 11.67 4.67
N TRP A 47 -8.55 11.43 4.75
CA TRP A 47 -9.12 10.11 4.49
C TRP A 47 -8.99 9.68 3.02
N GLU A 48 -9.37 10.56 2.10
CA GLU A 48 -9.28 10.28 0.66
C GLU A 48 -7.84 10.02 0.23
N PHE A 49 -6.90 10.85 0.70
CA PHE A 49 -5.48 10.62 0.48
C PHE A 49 -5.03 9.28 1.03
N SER A 50 -5.46 8.92 2.24
CA SER A 50 -5.05 7.66 2.87
C SER A 50 -5.52 6.45 2.05
N LYS A 51 -6.78 6.47 1.58
CA LYS A 51 -7.32 5.44 0.69
C LYS A 51 -6.52 5.36 -0.62
N ALA A 52 -6.26 6.49 -1.26
CA ALA A 52 -5.55 6.49 -2.54
C ALA A 52 -4.10 6.00 -2.39
N ALA A 53 -3.37 6.50 -1.39
CA ALA A 53 -1.94 6.24 -1.21
C ALA A 53 -1.62 4.89 -0.55
N PHE A 54 -2.51 4.38 0.31
CA PHE A 54 -2.21 3.22 1.15
C PHE A 54 -3.16 2.04 0.95
N SER A 55 -4.19 2.14 0.09
CA SER A 55 -5.09 0.99 -0.17
C SER A 55 -4.36 -0.24 -0.67
N THR A 56 -3.30 -0.04 -1.45
CA THR A 56 -2.43 -1.09 -1.96
C THR A 56 -0.99 -0.76 -1.61
N LEU A 57 -0.33 -1.61 -0.83
CA LEU A 57 1.07 -1.44 -0.48
C LEU A 57 1.91 -2.42 -1.29
N ASN A 58 2.85 -1.89 -2.08
CA ASN A 58 3.94 -2.69 -2.63
C ASN A 58 5.12 -2.60 -1.66
N VAL A 59 5.60 -3.75 -1.19
CA VAL A 59 6.62 -3.89 -0.16
C VAL A 59 7.60 -4.96 -0.64
N ASP A 60 8.89 -4.82 -0.37
CA ASP A 60 9.85 -5.90 -0.53
C ASP A 60 10.40 -6.34 0.84
N PHE A 61 11.27 -7.35 0.84
CA PHE A 61 11.86 -7.88 2.07
C PHE A 61 13.09 -7.10 2.53
N TYR A 62 13.38 -5.92 1.98
CA TYR A 62 14.44 -5.10 2.54
C TYR A 62 14.04 -4.56 3.91
N PRO A 63 15.01 -4.41 4.83
CA PRO A 63 14.74 -3.90 6.17
C PRO A 63 14.01 -2.56 6.17
N GLU A 64 14.33 -1.65 5.24
CA GLU A 64 13.68 -0.34 5.15
C GLU A 64 12.21 -0.43 4.73
N SER A 65 11.89 -1.29 3.76
CA SER A 65 10.52 -1.54 3.31
C SER A 65 9.67 -2.20 4.40
N LEU A 66 10.23 -3.17 5.11
CA LEU A 66 9.57 -3.82 6.24
C LEU A 66 9.37 -2.86 7.41
N LYS A 67 10.34 -1.98 7.68
CA LYS A 67 10.19 -0.91 8.67
C LYS A 67 9.07 0.06 8.28
N ARG A 68 9.01 0.48 7.00
CA ARG A 68 7.92 1.33 6.46
C ARG A 68 6.56 0.66 6.65
N LEU A 69 6.45 -0.61 6.30
CA LEU A 69 5.23 -1.40 6.51
C LEU A 69 4.85 -1.41 8.00
N GLY A 70 5.78 -1.70 8.89
CA GLY A 70 5.57 -1.66 10.34
C GLY A 70 5.04 -0.30 10.83
N THR A 71 5.61 0.80 10.34
CA THR A 71 5.12 2.16 10.66
C THR A 71 3.70 2.39 10.17
N ILE A 72 3.35 1.96 8.95
CA ILE A 72 1.98 2.09 8.41
C ILE A 72 0.99 1.27 9.25
N CYS A 73 1.34 0.04 9.63
CA CYS A 73 0.51 -0.82 10.46
C CYS A 73 0.22 -0.23 11.85
N GLN A 74 1.13 0.58 12.38
CA GLN A 74 0.96 1.23 13.69
C GLN A 74 0.24 2.58 13.60
N HIS A 75 0.08 3.15 12.40
CA HIS A 75 -0.53 4.46 12.22
C HIS A 75 -2.06 4.39 12.24
N HIS A 76 -2.68 5.06 13.23
CA HIS A 76 -4.12 4.98 13.55
C HIS A 76 -5.10 5.17 12.37
N GLU A 77 -4.74 5.98 11.37
CA GLU A 77 -5.57 6.24 10.18
C GLU A 77 -5.13 5.46 8.94
N PHE A 78 -3.82 5.23 8.77
CA PHE A 78 -3.33 4.64 7.52
C PHE A 78 -3.54 3.14 7.52
N CYS A 79 -3.42 2.49 8.69
CA CYS A 79 -3.70 1.07 8.83
C CYS A 79 -5.12 0.69 8.38
N LYS A 80 -6.09 1.59 8.57
CA LYS A 80 -7.49 1.41 8.14
C LYS A 80 -7.66 1.57 6.63
N ALA A 81 -6.75 2.26 5.95
CA ALA A 81 -6.84 2.44 4.52
C ALA A 81 -6.31 1.22 3.74
N VAL A 82 -5.39 0.45 4.33
CA VAL A 82 -4.76 -0.71 3.69
C VAL A 82 -5.77 -1.82 3.44
N LYS A 83 -5.87 -2.24 2.18
CA LYS A 83 -6.71 -3.38 1.74
C LYS A 83 -5.87 -4.51 1.16
N ARG A 84 -4.78 -4.17 0.48
CA ARG A 84 -3.92 -5.14 -0.22
C ARG A 84 -2.46 -4.88 0.10
N ILE A 85 -1.70 -5.96 0.31
CA ILE A 85 -0.24 -5.91 0.41
C ILE A 85 0.33 -6.85 -0.63
N TYR A 86 1.19 -6.33 -1.50
CA TYR A 86 1.97 -7.09 -2.46
C TYR A 86 3.42 -7.09 -2.03
N PHE A 87 3.96 -8.28 -1.78
CA PHE A 87 5.40 -8.46 -1.63
C PHE A 87 6.02 -8.65 -3.02
N ALA A 88 6.67 -7.62 -3.54
CA ALA A 88 7.32 -7.62 -4.85
C ALA A 88 8.58 -6.73 -4.82
N HIS A 89 9.64 -7.13 -5.51
CA HIS A 89 10.88 -6.35 -5.61
C HIS A 89 10.67 -5.23 -6.65
N ASP A 90 11.04 -3.99 -6.32
CA ASP A 90 10.79 -2.79 -7.14
C ASP A 90 11.61 -2.74 -8.44
N GLU A 91 12.47 -3.73 -8.67
CA GLU A 91 13.14 -3.92 -9.95
C GLU A 91 12.32 -4.86 -10.82
N GLN A 92 11.77 -4.30 -11.90
CA GLN A 92 11.20 -4.99 -13.04
C GLN A 92 11.76 -6.41 -13.23
N GLN A 93 10.98 -7.42 -12.81
CA GLN A 93 11.06 -8.76 -13.38
C GLN A 93 9.87 -9.60 -12.89
N THR A 94 8.77 -9.50 -13.62
CA THR A 94 7.90 -10.67 -13.77
C THR A 94 8.74 -11.70 -14.52
N ILE A 95 9.46 -12.57 -13.80
CA ILE A 95 10.03 -13.75 -14.43
C ILE A 95 8.84 -14.68 -14.69
N SER A 96 8.36 -14.68 -15.94
CA SER A 96 7.50 -15.75 -16.42
C SER A 96 8.36 -17.00 -16.49
N LEU A 97 8.42 -17.70 -15.37
CA LEU A 97 8.99 -19.04 -15.30
C LEU A 97 8.07 -19.90 -16.17
N GLY A 98 8.47 -20.13 -17.44
CA GLY A 98 7.75 -21.02 -18.34
C GLY A 98 7.42 -22.32 -17.61
N LYS A 99 6.20 -22.85 -17.81
CA LYS A 99 5.58 -23.99 -17.09
C LYS A 99 6.44 -24.54 -15.96
N ILE A 100 6.45 -23.85 -14.81
CA ILE A 100 6.91 -24.48 -13.58
C ILE A 100 5.93 -25.61 -13.31
N ASP A 101 6.43 -26.81 -13.08
CA ASP A 101 5.61 -27.90 -12.54
C ASP A 101 4.89 -27.42 -11.27
N GLU A 102 3.58 -27.71 -11.21
CA GLU A 102 2.70 -27.34 -10.10
C GLU A 102 3.33 -27.69 -8.74
N GLU A 103 4.03 -28.82 -8.63
CA GLU A 103 4.70 -29.27 -7.40
C GLU A 103 5.72 -28.26 -6.82
N VAL A 104 6.49 -27.57 -7.66
CA VAL A 104 7.52 -26.62 -7.20
C VAL A 104 6.88 -25.34 -6.70
N ARG A 105 5.77 -24.89 -7.32
CA ARG A 105 4.99 -23.74 -6.84
C ARG A 105 4.38 -24.01 -5.46
N THR A 106 3.80 -25.19 -5.28
CA THR A 106 3.19 -25.59 -4.00
C THR A 106 4.25 -25.62 -2.89
N THR A 107 5.41 -26.23 -3.16
CA THR A 107 6.49 -26.38 -2.18
C THR A 107 7.06 -25.05 -1.68
N VAL A 108 7.22 -24.05 -2.56
CA VAL A 108 7.73 -22.73 -2.15
C VAL A 108 6.66 -21.93 -1.41
N SER A 109 5.40 -22.00 -1.85
CA SER A 109 4.28 -21.37 -1.14
C SER A 109 4.15 -21.92 0.29
N GLU A 110 4.23 -23.24 0.44
CA GLU A 110 4.12 -23.93 1.73
C GLU A 110 5.28 -23.62 2.69
N LYS A 111 6.49 -23.38 2.19
CA LYS A 111 7.66 -23.07 3.05
C LYS A 111 7.79 -21.59 3.40
N VAL A 112 7.44 -20.70 2.47
CA VAL A 112 7.70 -19.26 2.60
C VAL A 112 6.54 -18.54 3.29
N GLN A 113 5.29 -18.93 3.01
CA GLN A 113 4.12 -18.31 3.66
C GLN A 113 4.16 -18.42 5.19
N PRO A 114 4.45 -19.58 5.82
CA PRO A 114 4.38 -19.69 7.27
C PRO A 114 5.42 -18.82 7.99
N VAL A 115 6.62 -18.67 7.41
CA VAL A 115 7.70 -17.86 8.01
C VAL A 115 7.35 -16.37 7.95
N ILE A 116 6.84 -15.89 6.81
CA ILE A 116 6.43 -14.51 6.63
C ILE A 116 5.21 -14.20 7.49
N ILE A 117 4.22 -15.09 7.48
CA ILE A 117 3.06 -14.98 8.36
C ILE A 117 3.54 -14.88 9.80
N ARG A 118 4.41 -15.78 10.29
CA ARG A 118 4.89 -15.74 11.68
C ARG A 118 5.56 -14.42 12.04
N VAL A 119 6.40 -13.88 11.16
CA VAL A 119 7.15 -12.63 11.42
C VAL A 119 6.25 -11.39 11.33
N LEU A 120 5.27 -11.39 10.43
CA LEU A 120 4.44 -10.22 10.14
C LEU A 120 3.04 -10.29 10.77
N THR A 121 2.69 -11.39 11.44
CA THR A 121 1.38 -11.63 12.06
C THR A 121 0.96 -10.46 12.96
N ASP A 122 1.86 -9.96 13.81
CA ASP A 122 1.53 -8.87 14.73
C ASP A 122 1.34 -7.53 14.03
N SER A 123 1.98 -7.34 12.87
CA SER A 123 1.76 -6.17 12.02
C SER A 123 0.41 -6.28 11.30
N PHE A 124 0.07 -7.47 10.79
CA PHE A 124 -1.18 -7.70 10.07
C PHE A 124 -2.42 -7.69 10.96
N LYS A 125 -2.32 -8.10 12.23
CA LYS A 125 -3.40 -7.94 13.23
C LYS A 125 -3.87 -6.49 13.36
N ARG A 126 -3.02 -5.51 13.03
CA ARG A 126 -3.33 -4.08 13.12
C ARG A 126 -3.92 -3.49 11.84
N LEU A 127 -4.13 -4.31 10.81
CA LEU A 127 -4.68 -3.90 9.52
C LEU A 127 -6.12 -4.43 9.38
N PRO A 128 -7.13 -3.71 9.91
CA PRO A 128 -8.49 -4.24 10.05
C PRO A 128 -9.21 -4.49 8.72
N ASN A 129 -8.72 -3.89 7.63
CA ASN A 129 -9.39 -3.90 6.32
C ASN A 129 -8.60 -4.66 5.25
N VAL A 130 -7.52 -5.35 5.62
CA VAL A 130 -6.75 -6.16 4.67
C VAL A 130 -7.56 -7.38 4.26
N SER A 131 -7.84 -7.47 2.97
CA SER A 131 -8.49 -8.63 2.34
C SER A 131 -7.48 -9.53 1.65
N ASP A 132 -6.40 -8.95 1.10
CA ASP A 132 -5.47 -9.66 0.23
C ASP A 132 -4.01 -9.42 0.64
N ILE A 133 -3.27 -10.50 0.86
CA ILE A 133 -1.80 -10.47 0.98
C ILE A 133 -1.24 -11.37 -0.11
N VAL A 134 -0.54 -10.77 -1.06
CA VAL A 134 0.00 -11.47 -2.23
C VAL A 134 1.51 -11.41 -2.17
N ILE A 135 2.16 -12.56 -2.31
CA ILE A 135 3.63 -12.64 -2.37
C ILE A 135 4.01 -12.99 -3.80
N ILE A 136 4.53 -12.02 -4.54
CA ILE A 136 4.98 -12.18 -5.92
C ILE A 136 6.49 -12.44 -5.87
N ALA A 137 6.86 -13.70 -6.01
CA ALA A 137 8.24 -14.13 -5.90
C ALA A 137 8.97 -14.08 -7.26
N PRO A 138 10.13 -13.39 -7.33
CA PRO A 138 11.33 -13.94 -7.94
C PRO A 138 12.13 -14.80 -6.94
N PHE A 139 11.66 -14.91 -5.69
CA PHE A 139 12.32 -15.67 -4.60
C PHE A 139 12.51 -17.16 -4.87
N VAL A 140 11.75 -17.77 -5.78
CA VAL A 140 11.95 -19.18 -6.19
C VAL A 140 13.36 -19.39 -6.74
N ALA A 141 13.89 -18.44 -7.52
CA ALA A 141 15.20 -18.59 -8.17
C ALA A 141 16.38 -18.45 -7.20
N ARG A 142 16.29 -17.58 -6.18
CA ARG A 142 17.35 -17.38 -5.18
C ARG A 142 17.41 -18.49 -4.12
N PHE A 143 16.28 -19.13 -3.80
CA PHE A 143 16.24 -20.26 -2.85
C PHE A 143 16.66 -21.60 -3.47
N LEU A 144 16.77 -21.71 -4.80
CA LEU A 144 17.26 -22.91 -5.49
C LEU A 144 18.78 -22.95 -5.66
N GLN A 145 19.48 -21.86 -5.33
CA GLN A 145 20.95 -21.77 -5.44
C GLN A 145 21.69 -22.09 -4.12
N TYR A 146 20.96 -22.37 -3.04
CA TYR A 146 21.47 -22.82 -1.74
C TYR A 146 20.69 -24.04 -1.26
#